data_AF-A0A6P0SS37-F1
#
_entry.id   AF-A0A6P0SS37-F1
#
_cell.length_a   1.000
_cell.length_b   1.000
_cell.length_c   1.000
_cell.angle_alpha   90.00
_cell.angle_beta   90.00
_cell.angle_gamma   90.00
#
_symmetry.space_group_name_H-M   'P 1'
#
loop_
_entity.id
_entity.type
_entity.pdbx_description
1 polymer ?
#
loop_
_entity_poly.entity_id
_entity_poly.type
_entity_poly.pdbx_seq_one_letter_code
_entity_poly.pdbx_strand_id
1 'polypeptide(L)'
;MATGFSINTTATLRGIQRGIALFDKVLVGEIQANESETGTIATAADNAYDAGVIFVSANGNFGPSSSTVRSPGIAHKVIGVGGFMTTDQTQYNSQGRGPATDGRYKPDIQTPTFSETASNVSDNALRVFGGTSGATPYAAAAAMLSRNWLRQFGTFDHGQTYAFMILYGQNPYPYNNTEGAGPLKMATNGWANWGKLVVGNGMTIDIPINVTAGKKDFDGALWWPESASQAHNDIDIHLIDPTGTERARGFSAVSVFERARVSGSLTPGTWKIRIRGFNVPTGSQVVYWASHIRN
;
A
#
# COMPACT_ATOMS: atom_id res chain seq x y z
N MET A 1 -1.42 -33.42 -10.30
CA MET A 1 -2.23 -32.19 -10.15
C MET A 1 -3.30 -32.48 -9.12
N ALA A 2 -3.22 -31.89 -7.92
CA ALA A 2 -4.21 -32.11 -6.89
C ALA A 2 -5.52 -31.41 -7.28
N THR A 3 -6.61 -32.17 -7.31
CA THR A 3 -7.97 -31.69 -7.56
C THR A 3 -8.46 -30.83 -6.40
N GLY A 4 -8.66 -29.53 -6.68
CA GLY A 4 -9.76 -28.72 -6.15
C GLY A 4 -9.89 -28.56 -4.63
N PHE A 5 -9.01 -27.78 -4.01
CA PHE A 5 -9.47 -26.96 -2.87
C PHE A 5 -10.07 -25.69 -3.43
N SER A 6 -11.39 -25.69 -3.67
CA SER A 6 -12.11 -24.43 -3.90
C SER A 6 -12.13 -23.63 -2.60
N ILE A 7 -11.82 -22.35 -2.67
CA ILE A 7 -11.99 -21.44 -1.53
C ILE A 7 -13.43 -21.52 -1.04
N ASN A 8 -13.63 -21.81 0.24
CA ASN A 8 -14.94 -21.78 0.86
C ASN A 8 -15.23 -20.33 1.29
N THR A 9 -15.96 -19.59 0.45
CA THR A 9 -16.29 -18.18 0.67
C THR A 9 -16.89 -17.95 2.06
N THR A 10 -17.85 -18.77 2.48
CA THR A 10 -18.49 -18.65 3.80
C THR A 10 -17.48 -18.82 4.94
N ALA A 11 -16.54 -19.76 4.83
CA ALA A 11 -15.49 -19.92 5.84
C ALA A 11 -14.53 -18.72 5.86
N THR A 12 -14.16 -18.20 4.69
CA THR A 12 -13.33 -17.00 4.56
C THR A 12 -13.99 -15.79 5.22
N LEU A 13 -15.28 -15.55 4.93
CA LEU A 13 -16.04 -14.46 5.56
C LEU A 13 -16.08 -14.58 7.08
N ARG A 14 -16.34 -15.78 7.61
CA ARG A 14 -16.32 -16.02 9.06
C ARG A 14 -14.94 -15.76 9.66
N GLY A 15 -13.86 -16.09 8.96
CA GLY A 15 -12.49 -15.79 9.39
C GLY A 15 -12.24 -14.29 9.53
N ILE A 16 -12.61 -13.52 8.50
CA ILE A 16 -12.48 -12.04 8.49
C ILE A 16 -13.32 -11.43 9.62
N GLN A 17 -14.60 -11.82 9.73
CA GLN A 17 -15.51 -11.34 10.77
C GLN A 17 -15.00 -11.67 12.18
N ARG A 18 -14.42 -12.87 12.36
CA ARG A 18 -13.86 -13.27 13.65
C ARG A 18 -12.65 -12.43 14.03
N GLY A 19 -11.75 -12.14 13.08
CA GLY A 19 -10.60 -11.26 13.32
C GLY A 19 -11.03 -9.84 13.74
N ILE A 20 -12.01 -9.28 13.04
CA ILE A 20 -12.62 -7.99 13.41
C ILE A 20 -13.19 -8.04 14.84
N ALA A 21 -13.98 -9.08 15.15
CA ALA A 21 -14.61 -9.23 16.46
C ALA A 21 -13.61 -9.44 17.62
N LEU A 22 -12.41 -9.97 17.32
CA LEU A 22 -11.31 -10.11 18.28
C LEU A 22 -10.43 -8.86 18.36
N PHE A 23 -10.80 -7.78 17.66
CA PHE A 23 -10.08 -6.51 17.61
C PHE A 23 -8.66 -6.63 17.02
N ASP A 24 -8.42 -7.61 16.15
CA ASP A 24 -7.16 -7.75 15.42
C ASP A 24 -6.87 -6.46 14.63
N LYS A 25 -5.62 -6.01 14.66
CA LYS A 25 -5.25 -4.71 14.09
C LYS A 25 -4.70 -4.79 12.67
N VAL A 26 -4.11 -5.93 12.34
CA VAL A 26 -3.62 -6.26 11.01
C VAL A 26 -4.08 -7.68 10.71
N LEU A 27 -4.81 -7.87 9.61
CA LEU A 27 -5.19 -9.18 9.12
C LEU A 27 -4.40 -9.54 7.87
N VAL A 28 -3.95 -10.79 7.82
CA VAL A 28 -3.20 -11.38 6.71
C VAL A 28 -4.12 -12.25 5.88
N GLY A 29 -4.37 -11.84 4.64
CA GLY A 29 -5.13 -12.58 3.65
C GLY A 29 -4.25 -13.41 2.75
N GLU A 30 -3.88 -14.62 3.18
CA GLU A 30 -3.26 -15.62 2.31
C GLU A 30 -4.30 -16.36 1.48
N ILE A 31 -5.03 -15.58 0.68
CA ILE A 31 -6.21 -16.01 -0.08
C ILE A 31 -6.02 -15.56 -1.52
N GLN A 32 -6.49 -16.39 -2.47
CA GLN A 32 -6.35 -16.11 -3.90
C GLN A 32 -7.64 -16.46 -4.66
N ALA A 33 -8.77 -15.91 -4.21
CA ALA A 33 -10.07 -16.12 -4.83
C ALA A 33 -10.14 -15.48 -6.22
N ASN A 34 -10.80 -16.18 -7.15
CA ASN A 34 -11.02 -15.68 -8.51
C ASN A 34 -12.34 -14.90 -8.58
N GLU A 35 -12.30 -13.66 -8.08
CA GLU A 35 -13.40 -12.69 -8.13
C GLU A 35 -12.82 -11.28 -8.31
N SER A 36 -13.66 -10.35 -8.77
CA SER A 36 -13.33 -8.91 -8.93
C SER A 36 -13.31 -8.17 -7.59
N GLU A 37 -12.97 -6.88 -7.61
CA GLU A 37 -13.05 -5.96 -6.47
C GLU A 37 -14.47 -5.82 -5.87
N THR A 38 -15.52 -6.14 -6.62
CA THR A 38 -16.90 -6.20 -6.17
C THR A 38 -17.33 -7.58 -5.67
N GLY A 39 -16.39 -8.54 -5.66
CA GLY A 39 -16.59 -9.89 -5.14
C GLY A 39 -16.87 -9.93 -3.64
N THR A 40 -17.33 -11.08 -3.16
CA THR A 40 -17.79 -11.22 -1.77
C THR A 40 -16.64 -11.16 -0.77
N ILE A 41 -15.49 -11.76 -1.08
CA ILE A 41 -14.30 -11.74 -0.22
C ILE A 41 -13.62 -10.37 -0.29
N ALA A 42 -13.55 -9.76 -1.48
CA ALA A 42 -13.02 -8.41 -1.68
C ALA A 42 -13.82 -7.37 -0.89
N THR A 43 -15.15 -7.40 -1.01
CA THR A 43 -16.06 -6.53 -0.25
C THR A 43 -15.89 -6.72 1.26
N ALA A 44 -15.75 -7.97 1.73
CA ALA A 44 -15.54 -8.23 3.16
C ALA A 44 -14.19 -7.70 3.66
N ALA A 45 -13.15 -7.74 2.84
CA ALA A 45 -11.84 -7.18 3.18
C ALA A 45 -11.86 -5.64 3.19
N ASP A 46 -12.56 -5.01 2.24
CA ASP A 46 -12.80 -3.55 2.27
C ASP A 46 -13.59 -3.13 3.52
N ASN A 47 -14.61 -3.90 3.88
CA ASN A 47 -15.38 -3.65 5.11
C ASN A 47 -14.55 -3.86 6.38
N ALA A 48 -13.53 -4.74 6.35
CA ALA A 48 -12.61 -4.90 7.47
C ALA A 48 -11.76 -3.64 7.71
N TYR A 49 -11.32 -2.99 6.64
CA TYR A 49 -10.70 -1.67 6.72
C TYR A 49 -11.63 -0.66 7.40
N ASP A 50 -12.88 -0.57 6.94
CA ASP A 50 -13.86 0.35 7.51
C ASP A 50 -14.15 0.05 9.00
N ALA A 51 -14.03 -1.22 9.41
CA ALA A 51 -14.14 -1.68 10.80
C ALA A 51 -12.88 -1.43 11.65
N GLY A 52 -11.83 -0.80 11.11
CA GLY A 52 -10.64 -0.41 11.86
C GLY A 52 -9.43 -1.33 11.69
N VAL A 53 -9.46 -2.26 10.73
CA VAL A 53 -8.44 -3.30 10.54
C VAL A 53 -7.58 -2.99 9.31
N ILE A 54 -6.26 -3.03 9.44
CA ILE A 54 -5.38 -2.99 8.27
C ILE A 54 -5.42 -4.37 7.61
N PHE A 55 -5.86 -4.45 6.36
CA PHE A 55 -5.95 -5.72 5.64
C PHE A 55 -4.84 -5.81 4.59
N VAL A 56 -4.00 -6.84 4.71
CA VAL A 56 -2.85 -7.08 3.83
C VAL A 56 -3.04 -8.45 3.18
N SER A 57 -2.97 -8.52 1.85
CA SER A 57 -3.28 -9.76 1.13
C SER A 57 -2.32 -10.02 -0.01
N ALA A 58 -2.08 -11.30 -0.28
CA ALA A 58 -1.33 -11.75 -1.44
C ALA A 58 -1.99 -11.26 -2.74
N ASN A 59 -1.17 -10.79 -3.69
CA ASN A 59 -1.66 -10.38 -5.02
C ASN A 59 -2.02 -11.58 -5.93
N GLY A 60 -1.63 -12.80 -5.53
CA GLY A 60 -1.84 -14.04 -6.27
C GLY A 60 -0.56 -14.63 -6.85
N ASN A 61 -0.58 -15.89 -7.30
CA ASN A 61 0.54 -16.58 -7.94
C ASN A 61 0.21 -17.01 -9.39
N PHE A 62 -0.49 -16.15 -10.14
CA PHE A 62 -1.03 -16.45 -11.46
C PHE A 62 -0.38 -15.64 -12.59
N GLY A 63 0.77 -15.00 -12.34
CA GLY A 63 1.57 -14.34 -13.37
C GLY A 63 2.30 -15.34 -14.28
N PRO A 64 3.05 -14.87 -15.29
CA PRO A 64 3.45 -13.47 -15.53
C PRO A 64 2.46 -12.66 -16.39
N SER A 65 1.34 -13.23 -16.80
CA SER A 65 0.34 -12.51 -17.61
C SER A 65 -0.30 -11.36 -16.82
N SER A 66 -0.68 -10.30 -17.52
CA SER A 66 -1.44 -9.18 -16.95
C SER A 66 -2.83 -9.61 -16.48
N SER A 67 -3.44 -8.81 -15.60
CA SER A 67 -4.81 -9.02 -15.09
C SER A 67 -5.01 -10.36 -14.39
N THR A 68 -4.02 -10.74 -13.58
CA THR A 68 -3.97 -12.00 -12.82
C THR A 68 -4.01 -11.77 -11.31
N VAL A 69 -4.42 -10.57 -10.90
CA VAL A 69 -4.68 -10.21 -9.50
C VAL A 69 -5.80 -11.09 -8.94
N ARG A 70 -5.71 -11.43 -7.65
CA ARG A 70 -6.73 -12.23 -6.95
C ARG A 70 -7.28 -11.51 -5.74
N SER A 71 -8.50 -11.89 -5.37
CA SER A 71 -9.15 -11.41 -4.16
C SER A 71 -8.60 -12.13 -2.92
N PRO A 72 -8.42 -11.42 -1.79
CA PRO A 72 -8.80 -10.01 -1.54
C PRO A 72 -7.78 -8.95 -1.95
N GLY A 73 -6.60 -9.31 -2.46
CA GLY A 73 -5.56 -8.35 -2.89
C GLY A 73 -6.02 -7.33 -3.94
N ILE A 74 -7.04 -7.69 -4.74
CA ILE A 74 -7.67 -6.83 -5.76
C ILE A 74 -8.52 -5.69 -5.17
N ALA A 75 -8.96 -5.78 -3.91
CA ALA A 75 -9.90 -4.82 -3.33
C ALA A 75 -9.31 -3.41 -3.18
N HIS A 76 -10.15 -2.39 -2.99
CA HIS A 76 -9.73 -0.98 -2.99
C HIS A 76 -8.99 -0.59 -1.70
N LYS A 77 -9.40 -1.16 -0.57
CA LYS A 77 -8.90 -0.81 0.77
C LYS A 77 -8.00 -1.90 1.35
N VAL A 78 -7.55 -2.84 0.52
CA VAL A 78 -6.59 -3.89 0.88
C VAL A 78 -5.22 -3.55 0.31
N ILE A 79 -4.16 -3.70 1.11
CA ILE A 79 -2.78 -3.66 0.62
C ILE A 79 -2.51 -4.98 -0.10
N GLY A 80 -2.52 -4.95 -1.44
CA GLY A 80 -2.16 -6.05 -2.32
C GLY A 80 -0.65 -6.19 -2.43
N VAL A 81 -0.13 -7.38 -2.11
CA VAL A 81 1.30 -7.61 -1.91
C VAL A 81 1.87 -8.53 -2.97
N GLY A 82 2.81 -7.99 -3.74
CA GLY A 82 3.69 -8.72 -4.63
C GLY A 82 4.95 -9.23 -3.93
N GLY A 83 5.83 -9.90 -4.68
CA GLY A 83 7.05 -10.51 -4.12
C GLY A 83 8.33 -10.14 -4.86
N PHE A 84 9.43 -10.04 -4.14
CA PHE A 84 10.79 -10.08 -4.67
C PHE A 84 11.64 -11.12 -3.94
N MET A 85 12.61 -11.73 -4.64
CA MET A 85 13.44 -12.82 -4.13
C MET A 85 14.42 -12.31 -3.09
N THR A 86 14.57 -13.03 -1.97
CA THR A 86 15.55 -12.72 -0.92
C THR A 86 17.01 -12.85 -1.39
N THR A 87 17.27 -13.62 -2.45
CA THR A 87 18.61 -13.94 -2.96
C THR A 87 19.26 -12.79 -3.72
N ASP A 88 18.49 -12.09 -4.56
CA ASP A 88 19.00 -11.09 -5.51
C ASP A 88 18.06 -9.88 -5.68
N GLN A 89 16.99 -9.81 -4.89
CA GLN A 89 15.97 -8.76 -4.96
C GLN A 89 15.22 -8.70 -6.29
N THR A 90 15.32 -9.72 -7.13
CA THR A 90 14.57 -9.78 -8.39
C THR A 90 13.08 -9.98 -8.14
N GLN A 91 12.26 -9.42 -9.03
CA GLN A 91 10.81 -9.57 -9.04
C GLN A 91 10.41 -11.06 -9.12
N TYR A 92 9.59 -11.57 -8.19
CA TYR A 92 9.03 -12.93 -8.23
C TYR A 92 8.07 -13.16 -9.42
N ASN A 93 8.57 -13.73 -10.52
CA ASN A 93 7.90 -13.73 -11.82
C ASN A 93 6.46 -14.31 -11.85
N SER A 94 6.13 -15.27 -10.97
CA SER A 94 4.77 -15.86 -10.93
C SER A 94 3.75 -15.06 -10.11
N GLN A 95 4.13 -13.93 -9.50
CA GLN A 95 3.14 -13.07 -8.81
C GLN A 95 2.01 -12.66 -9.77
N GLY A 96 0.79 -12.53 -9.25
CA GLY A 96 -0.30 -11.88 -9.96
C GLY A 96 0.11 -10.46 -10.34
N ARG A 97 -0.23 -10.04 -11.56
CA ARG A 97 0.06 -8.70 -12.09
C ARG A 97 -1.25 -7.99 -12.39
N GLY A 98 -1.25 -6.68 -12.18
CA GLY A 98 -2.32 -5.82 -12.59
C GLY A 98 -2.51 -5.76 -14.12
N PRO A 99 -3.40 -4.87 -14.58
CA PRO A 99 -4.28 -4.06 -13.74
C PRO A 99 -5.30 -4.93 -12.99
N ALA A 100 -5.89 -4.39 -11.92
CA ALA A 100 -7.15 -4.91 -11.40
C ALA A 100 -8.25 -4.82 -12.49
N THR A 101 -9.40 -5.47 -12.28
CA THR A 101 -10.46 -5.51 -13.30
C THR A 101 -11.08 -4.13 -13.61
N ASP A 102 -10.91 -3.17 -12.71
CA ASP A 102 -11.30 -1.76 -12.85
C ASP A 102 -10.16 -0.83 -13.33
N GLY A 103 -8.98 -1.38 -13.64
CA GLY A 103 -7.85 -0.61 -14.18
C GLY A 103 -6.81 -0.15 -13.15
N ARG A 104 -7.07 -0.29 -11.84
CA ARG A 104 -6.11 0.11 -10.79
C ARG A 104 -4.78 -0.64 -10.89
N TYR A 105 -3.70 0.04 -10.47
CA TYR A 105 -2.41 -0.61 -10.27
C TYR A 105 -2.48 -1.61 -9.11
N LYS A 106 -2.04 -2.84 -9.38
CA LYS A 106 -1.78 -3.89 -8.39
C LYS A 106 -0.55 -4.70 -8.82
N PRO A 107 0.28 -5.21 -7.90
CA PRO A 107 0.22 -5.04 -6.45
C PRO A 107 0.42 -3.57 -6.05
N ASP A 108 0.06 -3.20 -4.82
CA ASP A 108 0.35 -1.86 -4.31
C ASP A 108 1.84 -1.71 -4.00
N ILE A 109 2.44 -2.76 -3.42
CA ILE A 109 3.85 -2.85 -3.00
C ILE A 109 4.38 -4.27 -3.16
N GLN A 110 5.70 -4.46 -3.05
CA GLN A 110 6.33 -5.77 -3.01
C GLN A 110 7.18 -5.96 -1.75
N THR A 111 7.22 -7.19 -1.24
CA THR A 111 8.03 -7.56 -0.08
C THR A 111 8.86 -8.83 -0.34
N PRO A 112 9.85 -9.15 0.51
CA PRO A 112 10.67 -10.34 0.31
C PRO A 112 9.84 -11.63 0.30
N THR A 113 10.17 -12.57 -0.57
CA THR A 113 9.62 -13.93 -0.62
C THR A 113 10.73 -14.97 -0.80
N PHE A 114 10.41 -16.25 -0.68
CA PHE A 114 11.38 -17.35 -0.65
C PHE A 114 12.37 -17.17 0.50
N SER A 115 11.83 -16.91 1.69
CA SER A 115 12.61 -16.85 2.92
C SER A 115 12.47 -18.15 3.71
N GLU A 116 13.44 -18.40 4.58
CA GLU A 116 13.39 -19.50 5.53
C GLU A 116 12.34 -19.19 6.62
N THR A 117 11.50 -20.17 6.92
CA THR A 117 10.42 -20.09 7.92
C THR A 117 10.28 -21.42 8.66
N ALA A 118 9.49 -21.43 9.73
CA ALA A 118 9.17 -22.65 10.47
C ALA A 118 8.47 -23.69 9.57
N SER A 119 8.83 -24.95 9.76
CA SER A 119 8.24 -26.09 9.06
C SER A 119 7.38 -26.91 10.03
N ASN A 120 6.36 -27.58 9.49
CA ASN A 120 5.51 -28.49 10.27
C ASN A 120 6.09 -29.90 10.42
N VAL A 121 7.40 -30.08 10.15
CA VAL A 121 8.09 -31.38 10.24
C VAL A 121 8.57 -31.68 11.66
N SER A 122 9.08 -30.68 12.39
CA SER A 122 9.49 -30.77 13.80
C SER A 122 9.63 -29.37 14.42
N ASP A 123 9.77 -29.28 15.75
CA ASP A 123 9.87 -28.02 16.52
C ASP A 123 11.06 -27.12 16.12
N ASN A 124 12.08 -27.69 15.48
CA ASN A 124 13.27 -26.99 15.00
C ASN A 124 13.44 -27.04 13.48
N ALA A 125 12.48 -27.62 12.75
CA ALA A 125 12.58 -27.73 11.31
C ALA A 125 12.29 -26.38 10.66
N LEU A 126 13.16 -26.03 9.70
CA LEU A 126 12.99 -24.87 8.85
C LEU A 126 12.73 -25.32 7.41
N ARG A 127 12.08 -24.46 6.64
CA ARG A 127 11.89 -24.64 5.19
C ARG A 127 11.88 -23.29 4.49
N VAL A 128 12.21 -23.29 3.21
CA VAL A 128 11.96 -22.13 2.35
C VAL A 128 10.47 -22.09 1.98
N PHE A 129 9.81 -20.95 2.22
CA PHE A 129 8.43 -20.70 1.81
C PHE A 129 8.37 -19.49 0.90
N GLY A 130 7.67 -19.63 -0.24
CA GLY A 130 7.71 -18.68 -1.34
C GLY A 130 6.32 -18.22 -1.81
N GLY A 131 6.31 -17.58 -2.97
CA GLY A 131 5.09 -16.99 -3.56
C GLY A 131 4.73 -15.63 -2.96
N THR A 132 3.69 -15.00 -3.48
CA THR A 132 3.09 -13.82 -2.82
C THR A 132 2.60 -14.14 -1.41
N SER A 133 2.35 -15.42 -1.11
CA SER A 133 2.06 -15.86 0.24
C SER A 133 3.23 -15.89 1.20
N GLY A 134 4.45 -16.10 0.72
CA GLY A 134 5.65 -15.84 1.53
C GLY A 134 5.91 -14.35 1.73
N ALA A 135 5.44 -13.50 0.80
CA ALA A 135 5.67 -12.05 0.82
C ALA A 135 4.75 -11.30 1.79
N THR A 136 3.47 -11.63 1.78
CA THR A 136 2.40 -10.91 2.50
C THR A 136 2.62 -10.80 4.01
N PRO A 137 3.18 -11.81 4.73
CA PRO A 137 3.52 -11.66 6.15
C PRO A 137 4.58 -10.59 6.43
N TYR A 138 5.55 -10.37 5.52
CA TYR A 138 6.51 -9.26 5.67
C TYR A 138 5.82 -7.90 5.56
N ALA A 139 4.86 -7.75 4.64
CA ALA A 139 4.09 -6.51 4.51
C ALA A 139 3.21 -6.28 5.74
N ALA A 140 2.58 -7.34 6.27
CA ALA A 140 1.80 -7.26 7.50
C ALA A 140 2.65 -6.89 8.72
N ALA A 141 3.86 -7.45 8.83
CA ALA A 141 4.82 -7.08 9.87
C ALA A 141 5.24 -5.60 9.75
N ALA A 142 5.56 -5.14 8.54
CA ALA A 142 5.88 -3.72 8.30
C ALA A 142 4.70 -2.81 8.67
N ALA A 143 3.48 -3.16 8.27
CA ALA A 143 2.28 -2.41 8.63
C ALA A 143 2.07 -2.37 10.16
N MET A 144 2.26 -3.49 10.86
CA MET A 144 2.17 -3.55 12.32
C MET A 144 3.22 -2.68 13.00
N LEU A 145 4.47 -2.69 12.50
CA LEU A 145 5.55 -1.85 13.02
C LEU A 145 5.23 -0.36 12.83
N SER A 146 4.80 0.05 11.64
CA SER A 146 4.41 1.44 11.37
C SER A 146 3.24 1.88 12.21
N ARG A 147 2.22 1.03 12.33
CA ARG A 147 1.08 1.27 13.20
C ARG A 147 1.51 1.48 14.65
N ASN A 148 2.37 0.62 15.17
CA ASN A 148 2.84 0.71 16.56
C ASN A 148 3.74 1.92 16.78
N TRP A 149 4.54 2.31 15.80
CA TRP A 149 5.32 3.54 15.83
C TRP A 149 4.42 4.78 15.84
N LEU A 150 3.42 4.86 14.95
CA LEU A 150 2.46 5.98 14.90
C LEU A 150 1.72 6.19 16.23
N ARG A 151 1.36 5.09 16.91
CA ARG A 151 0.68 5.14 18.21
C ARG A 151 1.50 5.81 19.33
N GLN A 152 2.81 5.84 19.21
CA GLN A 152 3.67 6.51 20.19
C GLN A 152 3.48 8.03 20.17
N PHE A 153 2.92 8.57 19.09
CA PHE A 153 2.70 10.00 18.88
C PHE A 153 1.23 10.42 19.03
N GLY A 154 0.37 9.52 19.55
CA GLY A 154 -1.01 9.82 19.90
C GLY A 154 -2.04 9.07 19.06
N THR A 155 -3.20 9.70 18.89
CA THR A 155 -4.31 9.13 18.11
C THR A 155 -4.00 9.20 16.63
N PHE A 156 -4.23 8.09 15.93
CA PHE A 156 -3.97 7.96 14.51
C PHE A 156 -5.10 7.15 13.86
N ASP A 157 -5.34 7.39 12.58
CA ASP A 157 -6.27 6.60 11.77
C ASP A 157 -5.48 5.52 11.02
N HIS A 158 -6.06 4.34 10.81
CA HIS A 158 -5.37 3.25 10.10
C HIS A 158 -4.96 3.62 8.67
N GLY A 159 -5.63 4.58 8.02
CA GLY A 159 -5.25 5.08 6.68
C GLY A 159 -3.88 5.74 6.67
N GLN A 160 -3.39 6.24 7.81
CA GLN A 160 -2.02 6.74 7.94
C GLN A 160 -1.01 5.60 7.78
N THR A 161 -1.32 4.39 8.27
CA THR A 161 -0.47 3.23 8.02
C THR A 161 -0.42 2.90 6.52
N TYR A 162 -1.53 2.98 5.79
CA TYR A 162 -1.54 2.76 4.34
C TYR A 162 -0.68 3.80 3.61
N ALA A 163 -0.80 5.09 3.94
CA ALA A 163 0.06 6.13 3.36
C ALA A 163 1.56 5.85 3.61
N PHE A 164 1.94 5.38 4.80
CA PHE A 164 3.31 4.95 5.09
C PHE A 164 3.73 3.69 4.32
N MET A 165 2.84 2.72 4.15
CA MET A 165 3.15 1.51 3.37
C MET A 165 3.44 1.85 1.90
N ILE A 166 2.68 2.77 1.30
CA ILE A 166 2.96 3.30 -0.04
C ILE A 166 4.28 4.10 -0.05
N LEU A 167 4.51 4.96 0.95
CA LEU A 167 5.76 5.73 1.10
C LEU A 167 7.00 4.82 1.13
N TYR A 168 6.90 3.66 1.78
CA TYR A 168 8.00 2.69 1.87
C TYR A 168 8.28 1.94 0.58
N GLY A 169 7.35 1.93 -0.39
CA GLY A 169 7.67 1.51 -1.75
C GLY A 169 8.84 2.36 -2.29
N GLN A 170 9.72 1.77 -3.08
CA GLN A 170 10.90 2.48 -3.62
C GLN A 170 10.71 3.08 -5.01
N ASN A 171 9.59 2.82 -5.68
CA ASN A 171 9.28 3.34 -7.01
C ASN A 171 8.34 4.56 -6.91
N PRO A 172 8.84 5.81 -7.07
CA PRO A 172 7.95 6.95 -7.34
C PRO A 172 7.20 6.76 -8.65
N TYR A 173 6.11 7.50 -8.83
CA TYR A 173 5.43 7.59 -10.13
C TYR A 173 6.44 7.90 -11.26
N PRO A 174 6.32 7.29 -12.47
CA PRO A 174 5.22 6.44 -12.95
C PRO A 174 5.26 4.98 -12.46
N TYR A 175 4.08 4.42 -12.19
CA TYR A 175 3.90 3.03 -11.77
C TYR A 175 3.75 2.06 -12.94
N ASN A 176 3.91 0.77 -12.64
CA ASN A 176 3.56 -0.31 -13.55
C ASN A 176 2.74 -1.39 -12.82
N ASN A 177 2.04 -2.22 -13.60
CA ASN A 177 1.19 -3.31 -13.13
C ASN A 177 1.95 -4.55 -12.61
N THR A 178 3.28 -4.48 -12.53
CA THR A 178 4.10 -5.54 -11.96
C THR A 178 4.51 -5.19 -10.53
N GLU A 179 4.93 -3.96 -10.28
CA GLU A 179 5.61 -3.61 -9.02
C GLU A 179 4.83 -2.59 -8.19
N GLY A 180 3.88 -1.84 -8.77
CA GLY A 180 3.17 -0.77 -8.07
C GLY A 180 4.13 0.30 -7.55
N ALA A 181 4.01 0.66 -6.27
CA ALA A 181 4.96 1.53 -5.56
C ALA A 181 6.31 0.85 -5.29
N GLY A 182 6.48 -0.43 -5.65
CA GLY A 182 7.76 -1.13 -5.71
C GLY A 182 8.15 -1.90 -4.45
N PRO A 183 9.40 -2.39 -4.40
CA PRO A 183 9.97 -3.06 -3.24
C PRO A 183 9.87 -2.19 -1.97
N LEU A 184 9.38 -2.77 -0.88
CA LEU A 184 9.22 -2.09 0.39
C LEU A 184 10.57 -1.97 1.11
N LYS A 185 10.89 -0.74 1.51
CA LYS A 185 11.99 -0.42 2.43
C LYS A 185 11.47 0.60 3.44
N MET A 186 11.26 0.15 4.68
CA MET A 186 10.78 1.02 5.75
C MET A 186 11.70 2.23 5.94
N ALA A 187 11.09 3.39 6.13
CA ALA A 187 11.83 4.62 6.38
C ALA A 187 12.57 4.51 7.73
N THR A 188 13.88 4.72 7.68
CA THR A 188 14.75 4.83 8.85
C THR A 188 15.64 6.05 8.69
N ASN A 189 16.11 6.60 9.82
CA ASN A 189 17.05 7.72 9.87
C ASN A 189 16.60 8.97 9.09
N GLY A 190 15.71 9.75 9.70
CA GLY A 190 15.19 10.96 9.08
C GLY A 190 14.06 11.58 9.88
N TRP A 191 13.34 12.49 9.25
CA TRP A 191 12.15 13.14 9.77
C TRP A 191 10.92 12.64 9.03
N ALA A 192 9.87 12.32 9.76
CA ALA A 192 8.61 11.89 9.19
C ALA A 192 7.49 12.86 9.58
N ASN A 193 6.61 13.17 8.64
CA ASN A 193 5.40 13.95 8.88
C ASN A 193 4.23 13.24 8.22
N TRP A 194 3.05 13.35 8.80
CA TRP A 194 1.85 12.68 8.30
C TRP A 194 0.60 13.43 8.73
N GLY A 195 -0.52 13.11 8.11
CA GLY A 195 -1.82 13.63 8.51
C GLY A 195 -2.94 13.09 7.65
N LYS A 196 -4.13 13.65 7.87
CA LYS A 196 -5.31 13.44 7.04
C LYS A 196 -5.99 14.77 6.77
N LEU A 197 -6.61 14.90 5.61
CA LEU A 197 -7.37 16.07 5.22
C LEU A 197 -8.51 15.67 4.28
N VAL A 198 -9.41 16.61 4.01
CA VAL A 198 -10.51 16.42 3.06
C VAL A 198 -10.21 17.25 1.82
N VAL A 199 -10.16 16.60 0.65
CA VAL A 199 -9.89 17.23 -0.65
C VAL A 199 -11.17 17.26 -1.48
N GLY A 200 -11.55 18.42 -1.99
CA GLY A 200 -12.66 18.58 -2.93
C GLY A 200 -12.22 18.67 -4.39
N ASN A 201 -13.21 18.72 -5.30
CA ASN A 201 -12.95 18.83 -6.73
C ASN A 201 -12.24 20.15 -7.09
N GLY A 202 -11.11 20.06 -7.79
CA GLY A 202 -10.25 21.21 -8.13
C GLY A 202 -9.52 21.85 -6.94
N MET A 203 -9.68 21.32 -5.73
CA MET A 203 -9.07 21.87 -4.52
C MET A 203 -7.56 21.62 -4.52
N THR A 204 -6.79 22.61 -4.04
CA THR A 204 -5.35 22.51 -3.82
C THR A 204 -5.04 22.87 -2.38
N ILE A 205 -4.29 22.01 -1.67
CA ILE A 205 -3.85 22.23 -0.30
C ILE A 205 -2.33 22.12 -0.25
N ASP A 206 -1.67 23.16 0.26
CA ASP A 206 -0.21 23.20 0.46
C ASP A 206 0.11 22.94 1.94
N ILE A 207 0.86 21.87 2.22
CA ILE A 207 1.34 21.53 3.56
C ILE A 207 2.81 21.94 3.67
N PRO A 208 3.16 22.92 4.52
CA PRO A 208 4.54 23.37 4.68
C PRO A 208 5.37 22.34 5.45
N ILE A 209 6.55 22.00 4.92
CA ILE A 209 7.52 21.09 5.55
C ILE A 209 8.86 21.82 5.66
N ASN A 210 9.29 22.09 6.88
CA ASN A 210 10.55 22.78 7.12
C ASN A 210 11.73 21.81 6.99
N VAL A 211 12.65 22.12 6.08
CA VAL A 211 13.86 21.32 5.81
C VAL A 211 15.08 22.09 6.27
N THR A 212 15.89 21.49 7.14
CA THR A 212 17.14 22.07 7.63
C THR A 212 18.33 21.71 6.74
N ALA A 213 19.48 22.34 6.97
CA ALA A 213 20.74 21.95 6.33
C ALA A 213 21.09 20.48 6.54
N GLY A 214 21.76 19.89 5.55
CA GLY A 214 22.27 18.52 5.56
C GLY A 214 21.24 17.44 5.20
N LYS A 215 19.97 17.79 4.98
CA LYS A 215 18.94 16.82 4.61
C LYS A 215 19.03 16.39 3.15
N LYS A 216 18.63 15.16 2.88
CA LYS A 216 18.55 14.59 1.54
C LYS A 216 17.27 13.79 1.37
N ASP A 217 16.92 13.52 0.13
CA ASP A 217 15.80 12.67 -0.27
C ASP A 217 14.47 13.01 0.41
N PHE A 218 13.57 13.67 -0.32
CA PHE A 218 12.23 13.96 0.15
C PHE A 218 11.24 12.99 -0.51
N ASP A 219 10.74 12.03 0.26
CA ASP A 219 9.65 11.13 -0.10
C ASP A 219 8.30 11.69 0.39
N GLY A 220 7.27 11.65 -0.46
CA GLY A 220 5.88 11.93 -0.10
C GLY A 220 4.95 10.89 -0.71
N ALA A 221 3.91 10.51 0.02
CA ALA A 221 2.90 9.57 -0.46
C ALA A 221 1.50 9.93 0.01
N LEU A 222 0.52 9.60 -0.82
CA LEU A 222 -0.91 9.69 -0.53
C LEU A 222 -1.54 8.30 -0.57
N TRP A 223 -2.60 8.13 0.20
CA TRP A 223 -3.51 7.02 0.07
C TRP A 223 -4.91 7.48 0.50
N TRP A 224 -5.95 7.04 -0.20
CA TRP A 224 -7.33 7.36 0.16
C TRP A 224 -8.26 6.16 0.02
N PRO A 225 -9.20 5.95 0.96
CA PRO A 225 -10.16 4.87 0.85
C PRO A 225 -11.22 5.23 -0.18
N GLU A 226 -11.43 4.32 -1.12
CA GLU A 226 -12.55 4.35 -2.06
C GLU A 226 -13.38 3.08 -1.95
N SER A 227 -14.69 3.16 -2.13
CA SER A 227 -15.52 1.96 -2.30
C SER A 227 -15.51 1.49 -3.74
N ALA A 228 -15.65 0.18 -3.98
CA ALA A 228 -15.62 -0.35 -5.34
C ALA A 228 -16.76 0.14 -6.25
N SER A 229 -17.83 0.69 -5.69
CA SER A 229 -18.97 1.23 -6.44
C SER A 229 -18.94 2.75 -6.61
N GLN A 230 -17.99 3.46 -6.01
CA GLN A 230 -17.91 4.92 -6.16
C GLN A 230 -17.23 5.32 -7.46
N ALA A 231 -17.55 6.51 -7.95
CA ALA A 231 -16.76 7.12 -9.02
C ALA A 231 -15.35 7.42 -8.51
N HIS A 232 -14.34 6.99 -9.27
CA HIS A 232 -12.94 7.17 -8.91
C HIS A 232 -12.59 8.66 -8.74
N ASN A 233 -11.92 8.99 -7.64
CA ASN A 233 -11.35 10.32 -7.42
C ASN A 233 -9.87 10.32 -7.83
N ASP A 234 -9.51 11.31 -8.64
CA ASP A 234 -8.14 11.56 -9.10
C ASP A 234 -7.51 12.64 -8.21
N ILE A 235 -6.49 12.25 -7.44
CA ILE A 235 -5.84 13.09 -6.43
C ILE A 235 -4.32 13.02 -6.57
N ASP A 236 -3.70 14.15 -6.86
CA ASP A 236 -2.27 14.27 -7.13
C ASP A 236 -1.47 14.69 -5.89
N ILE A 237 -0.20 14.29 -5.87
CA ILE A 237 0.82 14.84 -4.97
C ILE A 237 1.90 15.58 -5.76
N HIS A 238 2.30 16.76 -5.28
CA HIS A 238 3.44 17.51 -5.83
C HIS A 238 4.38 17.93 -4.71
N LEU A 239 5.69 17.77 -4.94
CA LEU A 239 6.74 18.22 -4.03
C LEU A 239 7.35 19.51 -4.58
N ILE A 240 7.13 20.61 -3.86
CA ILE A 240 7.52 21.96 -4.29
C ILE A 240 8.63 22.47 -3.37
N ASP A 241 9.70 22.97 -3.97
CA ASP A 241 10.86 23.49 -3.23
C ASP A 241 10.62 24.89 -2.65
N PRO A 242 11.56 25.42 -1.83
CA PRO A 242 11.42 26.73 -1.21
C PRO A 242 11.36 27.91 -2.21
N THR A 243 11.76 27.71 -3.47
CA THR A 243 11.66 28.72 -4.53
C THR A 243 10.29 28.72 -5.21
N GLY A 244 9.43 27.74 -4.91
CA GLY A 244 8.15 27.54 -5.57
C GLY A 244 8.20 26.62 -6.79
N THR A 245 9.35 25.96 -7.05
CA THR A 245 9.53 25.07 -8.20
C THR A 245 9.06 23.65 -7.86
N GLU A 246 8.21 23.05 -8.69
CA GLU A 246 7.86 21.64 -8.59
C GLU A 246 9.08 20.77 -8.93
N ARG A 247 9.45 19.87 -8.02
CA ARG A 247 10.62 19.00 -8.15
C ARG A 247 10.26 17.54 -8.42
N ALA A 248 9.08 17.11 -7.99
CA ALA A 248 8.55 15.77 -8.24
C ALA A 248 7.03 15.76 -8.07
N ARG A 249 6.36 14.79 -8.69
CA ARG A 249 4.92 14.58 -8.53
C ARG A 249 4.50 13.13 -8.75
N GLY A 250 3.35 12.77 -8.21
CA GLY A 250 2.56 11.59 -8.55
C GLY A 250 1.16 12.04 -8.97
N PHE A 251 0.68 11.50 -10.08
CA PHE A 251 -0.56 11.93 -10.75
C PHE A 251 -1.17 10.77 -11.58
N SER A 252 -1.17 9.57 -10.99
CA SER A 252 -1.85 8.40 -11.52
C SER A 252 -3.37 8.60 -11.49
N ALA A 253 -3.96 8.77 -12.68
CA ALA A 253 -5.40 8.94 -12.84
C ALA A 253 -6.28 7.69 -12.56
N VAL A 254 -5.69 6.58 -12.08
CA VAL A 254 -6.38 5.28 -11.98
C VAL A 254 -6.28 4.59 -10.63
N SER A 255 -5.46 5.06 -9.69
CA SER A 255 -5.17 4.34 -8.44
C SER A 255 -5.56 5.16 -7.22
N VAL A 256 -5.68 4.49 -6.07
CA VAL A 256 -6.07 5.13 -4.79
C VAL A 256 -4.87 5.59 -3.96
N PHE A 257 -3.71 5.74 -4.60
CA PHE A 257 -2.47 6.15 -3.97
C PHE A 257 -1.56 6.92 -4.93
N GLU A 258 -0.74 7.79 -4.34
CA GLU A 258 0.32 8.51 -5.04
C GLU A 258 1.62 8.47 -4.27
N ARG A 259 2.73 8.70 -4.97
CA ARG A 259 4.08 8.66 -4.41
C ARG A 259 5.04 9.46 -5.29
N ALA A 260 5.69 10.44 -4.70
CA ALA A 260 6.71 11.26 -5.32
C ALA A 260 8.02 11.22 -4.51
N ARG A 261 9.14 11.41 -5.18
CA ARG A 261 10.47 11.52 -4.56
C ARG A 261 11.29 12.61 -5.23
N VAL A 262 11.87 13.48 -4.41
CA VAL A 262 13.03 14.29 -4.81
C VAL A 262 14.26 13.61 -4.25
N SER A 263 15.19 13.19 -5.10
CA SER A 263 16.43 12.52 -4.67
C SER A 263 17.59 13.51 -4.55
N GLY A 264 18.53 13.22 -3.65
CA GLY A 264 19.73 14.01 -3.44
C GLY A 264 19.57 15.11 -2.38
N SER A 265 20.55 16.01 -2.33
CA SER A 265 20.61 17.09 -1.32
C SER A 265 19.43 18.03 -1.46
N LEU A 266 18.79 18.36 -0.33
CA LEU A 266 17.65 19.27 -0.29
C LEU A 266 18.10 20.67 0.12
N THR A 267 17.61 21.68 -0.59
CA THR A 267 17.80 23.09 -0.21
C THR A 267 17.09 23.36 1.12
N PRO A 268 17.77 23.95 2.13
CA PRO A 268 17.12 24.34 3.37
C PRO A 268 16.03 25.37 3.12
N GLY A 269 14.94 25.29 3.89
CA GLY A 269 13.79 26.17 3.77
C GLY A 269 12.47 25.42 3.85
N THR A 270 11.38 26.14 3.61
CA THR A 270 10.03 25.56 3.65
C THR A 270 9.69 24.95 2.31
N TRP A 271 9.75 23.63 2.23
CA TRP A 271 9.17 22.88 1.12
C TRP A 271 7.66 22.75 1.29
N LYS A 272 6.96 22.31 0.25
CA LYS A 272 5.54 22.00 0.31
C LYS A 272 5.23 20.62 -0.23
N ILE A 273 4.37 19.90 0.47
CA ILE A 273 3.57 18.82 -0.10
C ILE A 273 2.27 19.45 -0.55
N ARG A 274 2.08 19.55 -1.86
CA ARG A 274 0.83 19.99 -2.45
C ARG A 274 -0.03 18.77 -2.77
N ILE A 275 -1.26 18.77 -2.27
CA ILE A 275 -2.28 17.77 -2.58
C ILE A 275 -3.35 18.45 -3.42
N ARG A 276 -3.64 17.88 -4.59
CA ARG A 276 -4.60 18.44 -5.54
C ARG A 276 -5.68 17.41 -5.85
N GLY A 277 -6.94 17.72 -5.59
CA GLY A 277 -8.07 16.92 -6.09
C GLY A 277 -8.31 17.26 -7.54
N PHE A 278 -7.60 16.61 -8.47
CA PHE A 278 -7.70 16.90 -9.89
C PHE A 278 -9.13 16.70 -10.41
N ASN A 279 -9.74 15.57 -10.06
CA ASN A 279 -11.13 15.26 -10.36
C ASN A 279 -11.76 14.47 -9.20
N VAL A 280 -12.62 15.10 -8.40
CA VAL A 280 -13.28 14.48 -7.22
C VAL A 280 -14.81 14.59 -7.41
N PRO A 281 -15.42 13.78 -8.30
CA PRO A 281 -16.79 13.98 -8.77
C PRO A 281 -17.85 13.81 -7.68
N THR A 282 -17.52 13.12 -6.59
CA THR A 282 -18.43 12.85 -5.46
C THR A 282 -18.43 13.95 -4.39
N GLY A 283 -17.70 15.04 -4.62
CA GLY A 283 -17.72 16.26 -3.80
C GLY A 283 -16.51 16.39 -2.87
N SER A 284 -16.14 15.33 -2.14
CA SER A 284 -14.98 15.36 -1.24
C SER A 284 -14.43 13.97 -0.92
N GLN A 285 -13.12 13.87 -0.75
CA GLN A 285 -12.41 12.63 -0.38
C GLN A 285 -11.51 12.86 0.84
N VAL A 286 -11.56 11.96 1.82
CA VAL A 286 -10.56 11.92 2.90
C VAL A 286 -9.26 11.35 2.33
N VAL A 287 -8.17 12.09 2.45
CA VAL A 287 -6.84 11.68 1.96
C VAL A 287 -5.88 11.62 3.13
N TYR A 288 -5.19 10.49 3.25
CA TYR A 288 -4.09 10.30 4.18
C TYR A 288 -2.79 10.58 3.46
N TRP A 289 -1.89 11.31 4.11
CA TRP A 289 -0.59 11.63 3.54
C TRP A 289 0.52 11.30 4.53
N ALA A 290 1.67 10.91 3.99
CA ALA A 290 2.88 10.66 4.73
C ALA A 290 4.07 11.26 3.98
N SER A 291 5.12 11.60 4.73
CA SER A 291 6.39 12.07 4.19
C SER A 291 7.56 11.56 5.00
N HIS A 292 8.71 11.46 4.33
CA HIS A 292 9.97 11.18 4.97
C HIS A 292 11.11 11.97 4.31
N ILE A 293 11.95 12.57 5.14
CA ILE A 293 13.14 13.31 4.74
C ILE A 293 14.34 12.68 5.41
N ARG A 294 15.31 12.21 4.63
CA ARG A 294 16.50 11.53 5.17
C ARG A 294 17.50 12.52 5.75
N ASN A 295 18.25 12.03 6.75
CA ASN A 295 19.46 12.68 7.23
C ASN A 295 20.64 12.48 6.27
#